data_AF-A0A3A3FRT0-F1
#
_entry.id   AF-A0A3A3FRT0-F1
#
_cell.length_a   1.000
_cell.length_b   1.000
_cell.length_c   1.000
_cell.angle_alpha   90.00
_cell.angle_beta   90.00
_cell.angle_gamma   90.00
#
_symmetry.space_group_name_H-M   'P 1'
#
loop_
_entity.id
_entity.type
_entity.pdbx_description
1 polymer ?
#
loop_
_entity_poly.entity_id
_entity_poly.type
_entity_poly.pdbx_seq_one_letter_code
_entity_poly.pdbx_strand_id
1 'polypeptide(L)' 'MKTTFHEVELGKAVIQNATDLGTEQLVVTLHPENKAAIQIQIRQDTNGGTPTSSSIAINPHGLEQLVRWLREEGALS' A
#
# COMPACT_ATOMS: atom_id res chain seq x y z
N MET A 1 7.57 8.94 17.40
CA MET A 1 6.90 8.14 16.36
C MET A 1 7.61 6.79 16.24
N LYS A 2 6.85 5.70 16.14
CA LYS A 2 7.38 4.35 15.93
C LYS A 2 6.69 3.75 14.71
N THR A 3 7.44 3.57 13.63
CA THR A 3 6.98 2.90 12.40
C THR A 3 7.37 1.44 12.46
N THR A 4 6.45 0.54 12.17
CA THR A 4 6.73 -0.90 12.11
C THR A 4 6.35 -1.43 10.73
N PHE A 5 7.28 -2.15 10.10
CA PHE A 5 7.05 -2.87 8.86
C PHE A 5 6.66 -4.32 9.18
N HIS A 6 5.57 -4.79 8.59
CA HIS A 6 5.18 -6.20 8.66
C HIS A 6 5.11 -6.73 7.23
N GLU A 7 5.98 -7.69 6.92
CA GLU A 7 5.82 -8.55 5.74
C GLU A 7 4.84 -9.65 6.14
N VAL A 8 3.63 -9.64 5.57
CA VAL A 8 2.53 -10.43 6.15
C VAL A 8 2.26 -11.72 5.37
N GLU A 9 2.62 -11.81 4.09
CA GLU A 9 2.57 -13.04 3.27
C GLU A 9 2.97 -12.69 1.83
N LEU A 10 3.25 -13.70 0.98
CA LEU A 10 3.52 -13.52 -0.45
C LEU A 10 2.48 -12.58 -1.09
N GLY A 11 2.92 -11.36 -1.41
CA GLY A 11 2.09 -10.35 -2.05
C GLY A 11 1.40 -9.36 -1.11
N LYS A 12 1.68 -9.30 0.20
CA LYS A 12 1.12 -8.26 1.08
C LYS A 12 2.18 -7.60 1.98
N ALA A 13 2.31 -6.29 1.84
CA ALA A 13 3.14 -5.45 2.70
C ALA A 13 2.27 -4.48 3.51
N VAL A 14 2.57 -4.34 4.80
CA VAL A 14 1.88 -3.40 5.69
C VAL A 14 2.90 -2.49 6.38
N ILE A 15 2.77 -1.18 6.16
CA ILE A 15 3.46 -0.15 6.91
C ILE A 15 2.45 0.43 7.89
N GLN A 16 2.75 0.36 9.19
CA GLN A 16 1.91 0.92 10.23
C GLN A 16 2.66 2.01 11.00
N ASN A 17 1.97 3.13 11.20
CA ASN A 17 2.37 4.21 12.08
C ASN A 17 1.39 4.27 13.26
N ALA A 18 1.91 4.10 14.48
CA ALA A 18 1.13 4.27 15.70
C ALA A 18 1.39 5.66 16.30
N THR A 19 0.31 6.38 16.59
CA THR A 19 0.32 7.72 17.18
C THR A 19 -0.53 7.71 18.45
N ASP A 20 -0.45 8.77 19.26
CA ASP A 20 -1.29 8.92 20.46
C ASP A 20 -2.79 9.02 20.10
N LEU A 21 -3.11 9.37 18.86
CA LEU A 21 -4.47 9.52 18.34
C LEU A 21 -5.02 8.24 17.70
N GLY A 22 -4.21 7.19 17.55
CA GLY A 22 -4.61 5.92 16.92
C GLY A 22 -3.55 5.37 15.95
N THR A 23 -3.99 4.57 14.98
CA THR A 23 -3.11 3.90 14.02
C THR A 23 -3.43 4.28 12.58
N GLU A 24 -2.38 4.48 11.79
CA GLU A 24 -2.46 4.67 10.36
C GLU A 24 -1.72 3.52 9.67
N GLN A 25 -2.33 2.93 8.65
CA GLN A 25 -1.75 1.82 7.91
C GLN A 25 -1.76 2.10 6.41
N LEU A 26 -0.62 1.90 5.76
CA LEU A 26 -0.51 1.72 4.33
C LEU A 26 -0.39 0.23 4.04
N VAL A 27 -1.39 -0.34 3.38
CA VAL A 27 -1.45 -1.75 3.01
C VAL A 27 -1.28 -1.85 1.49
N VAL A 28 -0.27 -2.57 1.03
CA VAL A 28 -0.05 -2.88 -0.39
C VAL A 28 -0.27 -4.37 -0.58
N THR A 29 -1.17 -4.72 -1.50
CA THR A 29 -1.49 -6.12 -1.84
C THR A 29 -1.30 -6.32 -3.34
N LEU A 30 -0.53 -7.34 -3.72
CA LEU A 30 -0.38 -7.84 -5.09
C LEU A 30 -1.44 -8.93 -5.30
N HIS A 31 -2.22 -8.82 -6.37
CA HIS A 31 -3.23 -9.83 -6.73
C HIS A 31 -2.88 -10.44 -8.09
N PRO A 32 -1.94 -11.42 -8.14
CA PRO A 32 -1.47 -11.98 -9.42
C PRO A 32 -2.56 -12.68 -10.24
N GLU A 33 -3.62 -13.14 -9.60
CA GLU A 33 -4.77 -13.85 -10.21
C GLU A 33 -5.87 -12.88 -10.71
N ASN A 34 -5.77 -11.57 -10.45
CA ASN A 34 -6.88 -10.62 -10.63
C ASN A 34 -6.57 -9.53 -11.67
N LYS A 35 -7.61 -8.86 -12.18
CA LYS A 35 -7.51 -7.74 -13.14
C LYS A 35 -6.83 -6.48 -12.56
N ALA A 36 -6.68 -6.39 -11.24
CA ALA A 36 -5.91 -5.35 -10.56
C ALA A 36 -4.62 -5.99 -10.04
N ALA A 37 -3.48 -5.64 -10.63
CA ALA A 37 -2.19 -6.23 -10.26
C ALA A 37 -1.75 -5.80 -8.85
N ILE A 38 -2.05 -4.55 -8.46
CA ILE A 38 -1.72 -4.00 -7.14
C ILE A 38 -2.94 -3.27 -6.57
N GLN A 39 -3.21 -3.49 -5.29
CA GLN A 39 -4.13 -2.69 -4.50
C GLN A 39 -3.35 -1.98 -3.40
N ILE A 40 -3.51 -0.67 -3.31
CA ILE A 40 -2.97 0.16 -2.24
C ILE A 40 -4.15 0.64 -1.40
N GLN A 41 -4.08 0.45 -0.09
CA GLN A 41 -5.10 0.91 0.86
C GLN A 41 -4.45 1.77 1.93
N ILE A 42 -5.07 2.91 2.23
CA ILE A 42 -4.73 3.74 3.39
C ILE A 42 -5.87 3.57 4.38
N ARG A 43 -5.56 3.04 5.57
CA ARG A 43 -6.50 2.85 6.66
C ARG A 43 -6.11 3.76 7.81
N GLN A 44 -7.07 4.47 8.36
CA GLN A 44 -6.87 5.26 9.58
C GLN A 44 -7.89 4.82 10.61
N ASP A 45 -7.40 4.40 11.76
CA ASP A 45 -8.19 4.06 12.93
C ASP A 45 -7.81 5.04 14.03
N THR A 46 -8.68 6.01 14.28
CA THR A 46 -8.44 7.07 15.27
C THR A 46 -9.31 6.82 16.50
N ASN A 47 -8.73 7.02 17.68
CA ASN A 47 -9.40 6.81 18.95
C ASN A 47 -10.61 7.76 19.05
N GLY A 48 -11.82 7.22 18.87
CA GLY A 48 -13.08 7.96 18.95
C GLY A 48 -13.69 8.40 17.62
N GLY A 49 -13.06 8.08 16.49
CA GLY A 49 -13.59 8.29 15.15
C GLY A 49 -14.05 6.99 14.48
N THR A 50 -14.84 7.10 13.41
CA THR A 50 -15.11 5.95 12.53
C THR A 50 -13.85 5.65 11.73
N PRO A 51 -13.39 4.38 11.66
CA PRO A 51 -12.26 4.01 10.82
C PRO A 51 -12.50 4.41 9.37
N THR A 52 -11.53 5.09 8.75
CA THR A 52 -11.58 5.46 7.34
C THR A 52 -10.66 4.56 6.54
N SER A 53 -11.09 4.21 5.33
CA SER A 53 -10.27 3.43 4.40
C SER A 53 -10.46 3.98 2.99
N SER A 54 -9.36 4.33 2.34
CA SER A 54 -9.32 4.64 0.91
C SER A 54 -8.52 3.56 0.18
N SER A 55 -8.88 3.28 -1.07
CA SER A 55 -8.19 2.28 -1.87
C SER A 55 -7.99 2.76 -3.30
N ILE A 56 -6.79 2.52 -3.81
CA ILE A 56 -6.44 2.69 -5.22
C ILE A 56 -6.06 1.31 -5.76
N ALA A 57 -6.57 0.97 -6.93
CA ALA A 57 -6.20 -0.25 -7.64
C ALA A 57 -5.44 0.11 -8.91
N ILE A 58 -4.30 -0.53 -9.12
CA ILE A 58 -3.47 -0.41 -10.32
C ILE A 58 -3.64 -1.70 -11.12
N ASN A 59 -4.16 -1.57 -12.34
CA ASN A 59 -4.27 -2.70 -13.26
C ASN A 59 -2.89 -3.07 -13.85
N PRO A 60 -2.74 -4.26 -14.47
CA PRO A 60 -1.46 -4.69 -15.05
C PRO A 60 -0.83 -3.67 -16.00
N HIS A 61 -1.62 -3.06 -16.90
CA HIS A 61 -1.12 -2.06 -17.84
C HIS A 61 -0.57 -0.80 -17.14
N GLY A 62 -1.27 -0.30 -16.12
CA GLY A 62 -0.80 0.83 -15.31
C GLY A 62 0.46 0.49 -14.51
N LEU A 63 0.59 -0.77 -14.05
CA LEU A 63 1.80 -1.23 -13.38
C LEU A 63 2.99 -1.28 -14.34
N GLU A 64 2.79 -1.78 -15.56
CA GLU A 64 3.82 -1.77 -16.60
C GLU A 64 4.29 -0.35 -16.92
N GLN A 65 3.37 0.60 -17.04
CA GLN A 65 3.70 2.02 -17.25
C GLN A 65 4.50 2.60 -16.08
N LEU A 66 4.12 2.30 -14.84
CA LEU A 66 4.85 2.75 -13.65
C LEU A 66 6.27 2.18 -13.61
N VAL A 67 6.43 0.88 -13.84
CA VAL A 67 7.74 0.23 -13.86
C VAL A 67 8.62 0.80 -14.96
N ARG A 68 8.06 1.06 -16.15
CA ARG A 68 8.79 1.70 -17.25
C ARG A 68 9.27 3.09 -16.85
N TRP A 69 8.39 3.93 -16.30
CA TRP A 69 8.75 5.27 -15.83
C TRP A 69 9.85 5.21 -14.75
N LEU A 70 9.75 4.31 -13.77
CA LEU A 70 10.77 4.15 -12.73
C LEU A 70 12.15 3.74 -13.29
N ARG A 71 12.20 2.96 -14.36
CA ARG A 71 13.46 2.66 -15.07
C ARG A 71 14.00 3.86 -15.82
N GLU A 72 13.13 4.63 -16.48
CA GLU A 72 13.51 5.88 -17.17
C GLU A 72 14.11 6.90 -16.20
N GLU A 73 13.59 6.98 -14.97
CA GLU A 73 14.12 7.82 -13.89
C GLU A 73 15.36 7.23 -13.19
N GLY A 74 15.81 6.02 -13.57
CA GLY A 74 16.95 5.35 -12.95
C GLY A 74 16.71 4.86 -11.52
N ALA A 75 15.46 4.83 -11.06
CA ALA A 75 15.08 4.32 -9.74
C ALA A 75 15.10 2.79 -9.67
N LEU A 76 15.04 2.12 -10.83
CA LEU A 76 15.16 0.68 -11.00
C LEU A 76 16.26 0.38 -12.03
N SER A 77 17.14 -0.56 -11.70
CA SER A 77 18.18 -1.09 -12.59
C SER A 77 17.64 -2.09 -13.60
#